data_AF-A0A7S2DEZ6-F1
#
_entry.id   AF-A0A7S2DEZ6-F1
#
_cell.length_a   1.000
_cell.length_b   1.000
_cell.length_c   1.000
_cell.angle_alpha   90.00
_cell.angle_beta   90.00
_cell.angle_gamma   90.00
#
_symmetry.space_group_name_H-M   'P 1'
#
loop_
_entity.id
_entity.type
_entity.pdbx_description
1 polymer ?
#
loop_
_entity_poly.entity_id
_entity_poly.type
_entity_poly.pdbx_seq_one_letter_code
_entity_poly.pdbx_strand_id
1 'polypeptide(L)'
;AVAVFKRTEGQVIRKWLARHEEPDPDIAARIKPKRRLVELYPLVGTDLDYSARLMGGKPIKASSFEISRNRRARSGILYVLEKVPRLTKQVKAKPRLTRNRFKAPERPTLVRAPEGLAGVERA
;
A
#
# COMPACT_ATOMS: atom_id res chain seq x y z
N ALA A 1 -13.09 7.30 -14.88
CA ALA A 1 -13.22 7.76 -13.48
C ALA A 1 -13.85 6.65 -12.65
N VAL A 2 -13.57 6.58 -11.35
CA VAL A 2 -14.06 5.52 -10.45
C VAL A 2 -14.61 6.15 -9.17
N ALA A 3 -15.87 5.85 -8.83
CA ALA A 3 -16.47 6.24 -7.55
C ALA A 3 -16.37 5.06 -6.57
N VAL A 4 -15.95 5.34 -5.34
CA VAL A 4 -15.89 4.35 -4.26
C VAL A 4 -16.65 4.85 -3.04
N PHE A 5 -17.24 3.93 -2.30
CA PHE A 5 -18.01 4.25 -1.10
C PHE A 5 -17.45 3.55 0.14
N LYS A 6 -16.63 2.51 -0.06
CA LYS A 6 -15.99 1.75 1.02
C LYS A 6 -14.51 2.09 1.12
N ARG A 7 -14.00 2.07 2.37
CA ARG A 7 -12.58 2.31 2.66
C ARG A 7 -11.66 1.29 1.96
N THR A 8 -12.09 0.02 1.89
CA THR A 8 -11.33 -1.07 1.25
C THR A 8 -11.19 -0.86 -0.25
N GLU A 9 -12.26 -0.43 -0.94
CA GLU A 9 -12.22 -0.06 -2.35
C GLU A 9 -11.24 1.10 -2.58
N GLY A 10 -11.30 2.14 -1.75
CA GLY A 10 -10.35 3.25 -1.81
C GLY A 10 -8.89 2.82 -1.58
N GLN A 11 -8.63 1.82 -0.74
CA GLN A 11 -7.28 1.26 -0.56
C GLN A 11 -6.79 0.53 -1.81
N VAL A 12 -7.66 -0.18 -2.52
CA VAL A 12 -7.32 -0.84 -3.80
C VAL A 12 -6.89 0.20 -4.83
N ILE A 13 -7.66 1.28 -4.99
CA ILE A 13 -7.32 2.34 -5.93
C ILE A 13 -5.99 3.01 -5.56
N ARG A 14 -5.75 3.32 -4.28
CA ARG A 14 -4.47 3.91 -3.84
C ARG A 14 -3.28 3.01 -4.11
N LYS A 15 -3.42 1.70 -3.85
CA LYS A 15 -2.37 0.71 -4.15
C LYS A 15 -2.13 0.60 -5.65
N TRP A 16 -3.18 0.65 -6.45
CA TRP A 16 -3.07 0.65 -7.91
C TRP A 16 -2.36 1.91 -8.42
N LEU A 17 -2.76 3.10 -7.92
CA LEU A 17 -2.14 4.37 -8.28
C LEU A 17 -0.66 4.38 -7.96
N ALA A 18 -0.27 4.00 -6.74
CA ALA A 18 1.14 3.94 -6.32
C ALA A 18 2.01 3.00 -7.18
N ARG A 19 1.40 2.00 -7.85
CA ARG A 19 2.12 1.09 -8.76
C ARG A 19 2.28 1.66 -10.17
N HIS A 20 1.44 2.62 -10.56
CA HIS A 20 1.40 3.22 -11.90
C HIS A 20 1.76 4.71 -11.88
N GLU A 21 2.18 5.24 -10.74
CA GLU A 21 2.65 6.60 -10.59
C GLU A 21 4.11 6.70 -11.01
N GLU A 22 4.44 7.80 -11.68
CA GLU A 22 5.77 8.08 -12.17
C GLU A 22 6.50 9.03 -11.20
N PRO A 23 7.80 8.82 -10.92
CA PRO A 23 8.55 9.73 -10.09
C PRO A 23 8.72 11.08 -10.78
N ASP A 24 8.72 12.15 -9.98
CA ASP A 24 9.19 13.45 -10.45
C ASP A 24 10.67 13.33 -10.90
N PRO A 25 11.07 13.94 -12.04
CA PRO A 25 12.45 13.92 -12.51
C PRO A 25 13.48 14.30 -11.44
N ASP A 26 13.18 15.29 -10.60
CA ASP A 26 14.09 15.75 -9.54
C ASP A 26 14.22 14.71 -8.42
N ILE A 27 13.11 14.05 -8.07
CA ILE A 27 13.09 12.96 -7.10
C ILE A 27 13.86 11.75 -7.64
N ALA A 28 13.64 11.40 -8.90
CA ALA A 28 14.34 10.31 -9.58
C ALA A 28 15.85 10.55 -9.61
N ALA A 29 16.29 11.78 -9.90
CA ALA A 29 17.69 12.17 -9.90
C ALA A 29 18.32 12.09 -8.50
N ARG A 30 17.56 12.42 -7.45
CA ARG A 30 18.02 12.36 -6.06
C ARG A 30 18.18 10.93 -5.55
N ILE A 31 17.38 9.98 -6.02
CA ILE A 31 17.44 8.57 -5.61
C ILE A 31 18.53 7.85 -6.43
N LYS A 32 19.78 7.94 -5.97
CA LYS A 32 20.93 7.28 -6.63
C LYS A 32 20.76 5.75 -6.80
N PRO A 33 20.27 4.99 -5.80
CA PRO A 33 20.13 3.55 -5.95
C PRO A 33 18.93 3.21 -6.84
N LYS A 34 19.20 2.79 -8.08
CA LYS A 34 18.18 2.31 -9.06
C LYS A 34 17.17 1.34 -8.47
N ARG A 35 17.63 0.44 -7.60
CA ARG A 35 16.75 -0.52 -6.91
C ARG A 35 15.79 0.16 -5.94
N ARG A 36 16.25 1.18 -5.21
CA ARG A 36 15.39 1.95 -4.31
C ARG A 36 14.34 2.73 -5.08
N LEU A 37 14.70 3.24 -6.26
CA LEU A 37 13.76 3.89 -7.16
C LEU A 37 12.63 2.94 -7.57
N VAL A 38 12.95 1.70 -7.98
CA VAL A 38 11.94 0.69 -8.34
C VAL A 38 11.09 0.25 -7.13
N GLU A 39 11.65 0.19 -5.93
CA GLU A 39 10.88 -0.11 -4.71
C GLU A 39 9.83 0.97 -4.39
N LEU A 40 10.15 2.24 -4.64
CA LEU A 40 9.27 3.39 -4.36
C LEU A 40 8.30 3.66 -5.50
N TYR A 41 8.74 3.46 -6.74
CA TYR A 41 7.99 3.69 -7.98
C TYR A 41 8.04 2.42 -8.84
N PRO A 42 7.17 1.43 -8.56
CA PRO A 42 7.19 0.13 -9.23
C PRO A 42 7.06 0.22 -10.76
N LEU A 43 6.33 1.23 -11.26
CA LEU A 43 6.14 1.46 -12.70
C LEU A 43 7.47 1.46 -13.47
N VAL A 44 8.52 2.03 -12.89
CA VAL A 44 9.84 2.18 -13.51
C VAL A 44 10.49 0.82 -13.81
N GLY A 45 10.12 -0.23 -13.07
CA GLY A 45 10.58 -1.61 -13.31
C GLY A 45 9.78 -2.36 -14.38
N THR A 46 8.62 -1.84 -14.80
CA THR A 46 7.69 -2.52 -15.72
C THR A 46 7.91 -2.12 -17.18
N ASP A 47 7.37 -2.93 -18.08
CA ASP A 47 7.31 -2.70 -19.52
C ASP A 47 6.13 -1.80 -19.96
N LEU A 48 5.31 -1.34 -19.02
CA LEU A 48 4.19 -0.44 -19.29
C LEU A 48 4.68 0.90 -19.88
N ASP A 49 4.05 1.34 -20.95
CA ASP A 49 4.38 2.56 -21.71
C ASP A 49 3.65 3.82 -21.22
N TYR A 50 2.82 3.67 -20.19
CA TYR A 50 2.01 4.74 -19.63
C TYR A 50 2.18 4.87 -18.12
N SER A 51 1.92 6.06 -17.60
CA SER A 51 1.68 6.29 -16.18
C SER A 51 0.23 6.70 -15.95
N ALA A 52 -0.24 6.53 -14.72
CA ALA A 52 -1.57 6.94 -14.30
C ALA A 52 -1.45 8.10 -13.31
N ARG A 53 -2.11 9.21 -13.62
CA ARG A 53 -2.12 10.41 -12.78
C ARG A 53 -3.52 10.67 -12.25
N LEU A 54 -3.60 11.11 -11.00
CA LEU A 54 -4.86 11.62 -10.44
C LEU A 54 -5.07 13.06 -10.91
N MET A 55 -6.14 13.30 -11.65
CA MET A 55 -6.52 14.63 -12.11
C MET A 55 -6.77 15.54 -10.90
N GLY A 56 -6.11 16.69 -10.88
CA GLY A 56 -6.21 17.67 -9.78
C GLY A 56 -5.52 17.27 -8.47
N GLY A 57 -4.73 16.18 -8.46
CA GLY A 57 -3.87 15.78 -7.34
C GLY A 57 -4.58 15.22 -6.11
N LYS A 58 -5.90 15.39 -5.98
CA LYS A 58 -6.70 14.85 -4.87
C LYS A 58 -8.03 14.28 -5.35
N PRO A 59 -8.54 13.20 -4.71
CA PRO A 59 -9.85 12.66 -5.04
C PRO A 59 -10.94 13.68 -4.70
N ILE A 60 -12.00 13.71 -5.51
CA ILE A 60 -13.15 14.58 -5.31
C ILE A 60 -14.04 13.94 -4.23
N LYS A 61 -14.44 14.72 -3.23
CA LYS A 61 -15.36 14.29 -2.18
C LYS A 61 -16.69 15.02 -2.33
N ALA A 62 -17.77 14.37 -1.90
CA ALA A 62 -19.08 14.99 -1.84
C ALA A 62 -19.05 16.27 -0.98
N SER A 63 -19.75 17.31 -1.44
CA SER A 63 -19.90 18.56 -0.69
C SER A 63 -20.88 18.40 0.48
N SER A 64 -20.83 19.29 1.48
CA SER A 64 -21.80 19.28 2.58
C SER A 64 -23.25 19.44 2.09
N PHE A 65 -23.44 20.26 1.06
CA PHE A 65 -24.74 20.46 0.40
C PHE A 65 -25.24 19.20 -0.31
N GLU A 66 -24.35 18.47 -0.99
CA GLU A 66 -24.72 17.20 -1.61
C GLU A 66 -25.08 16.14 -0.56
N ILE A 67 -24.33 16.09 0.55
CA ILE A 67 -24.57 15.15 1.65
C ILE A 67 -25.91 15.42 2.35
N SER A 68 -26.32 16.69 2.47
CA SER A 68 -27.61 17.04 3.09
C SER A 68 -28.80 16.58 2.23
N ARG A 69 -28.66 16.63 0.90
CA ARG A 69 -29.66 16.11 -0.05
C ARG A 69 -29.59 14.60 -0.26
N ASN A 70 -28.40 14.01 -0.12
CA ASN A 70 -28.16 12.58 -0.31
C ASN A 70 -27.17 12.06 0.74
N ARG A 71 -27.71 11.52 1.85
CA ARG A 71 -26.89 10.94 2.93
C ARG A 71 -25.99 9.79 2.48
N ARG A 72 -26.33 9.07 1.40
CA ARG A 72 -25.50 7.97 0.87
C ARG A 72 -24.21 8.48 0.22
N ALA A 73 -24.14 9.75 -0.19
CA ALA A 73 -22.95 10.37 -0.77
C ALA A 73 -21.85 10.67 0.28
N ARG A 74 -22.17 10.61 1.59
CA ARG A 74 -21.24 10.97 2.68
C ARG A 74 -19.89 10.24 2.62
N SER A 75 -19.88 8.97 2.23
CA SER A 75 -18.64 8.17 2.10
C SER A 75 -18.13 8.09 0.66
N GLY A 76 -18.81 8.74 -0.28
CA GLY A 76 -18.46 8.75 -1.69
C GLY A 76 -17.17 9.52 -1.95
N ILE A 77 -16.26 8.88 -2.66
CA ILE A 77 -15.01 9.48 -3.14
C ILE A 77 -14.88 9.16 -4.63
N LEU A 78 -14.69 10.19 -5.45
CA LEU A 78 -14.50 10.07 -6.89
C LEU A 78 -13.01 10.24 -7.24
N TYR A 79 -12.46 9.22 -7.88
CA TYR A 79 -11.12 9.21 -8.44
C TYR A 79 -11.19 9.44 -9.95
N VAL A 80 -10.67 10.58 -10.40
CA VAL A 80 -10.54 10.87 -11.83
C VAL A 80 -9.08 10.64 -12.21
N LEU A 81 -8.85 9.60 -13.01
CA LEU A 81 -7.52 9.15 -13.40
C LEU A 81 -7.32 9.45 -14.87
N GLU A 82 -6.15 9.97 -15.21
CA GLU A 82 -5.70 10.20 -16.57
C GLU A 82 -4.56 9.24 -16.90
N LYS A 83 -4.64 8.62 -18.07
CA LYS A 83 -3.54 7.84 -18.64
C LYS A 83 -2.64 8.81 -19.39
N VAL A 84 -1.40 8.94 -18.97
CA VAL A 84 -0.42 9.84 -19.59
C VAL A 84 0.76 9.03 -20.14
N PRO A 85 1.44 9.50 -21.21
CA PRO A 85 2.65 8.86 -21.69
C PRO A 85 3.73 8.82 -20.62
N ARG A 86 4.44 7.69 -20.50
CA ARG A 86 5.56 7.57 -19.57
C ARG A 86 6.79 8.32 -20.11
N LEU A 87 7.43 9.12 -19.26
CA LEU A 87 8.64 9.87 -19.62
C LEU A 87 9.93 9.18 -19.12
N THR A 88 9.81 8.41 -18.04
CA THR A 88 10.91 7.77 -17.34
C THR A 88 11.32 6.49 -18.06
N LYS A 89 12.63 6.34 -18.29
CA LYS A 89 13.19 5.11 -18.88
C LYS A 89 13.04 3.93 -17.93
N GLN A 90 12.74 2.75 -18.49
CA GLN A 90 12.66 1.52 -17.73
C GLN A 90 14.00 1.22 -17.04
N VAL A 91 13.94 0.86 -15.75
CA VAL A 91 15.11 0.48 -14.96
C VAL A 91 15.05 -1.02 -14.66
N LYS A 92 15.99 -1.78 -15.21
CA LYS A 92 16.19 -3.18 -14.86
C LYS A 92 16.92 -3.25 -13.51
N ALA A 93 16.23 -3.64 -12.45
CA ALA A 93 16.81 -3.85 -11.12
C ALA A 93 16.46 -5.25 -10.60
N LYS A 94 17.43 -5.95 -10.01
CA LYS A 94 17.18 -7.25 -9.37
C LYS A 94 16.33 -7.05 -8.11
N PRO A 95 15.32 -7.90 -7.86
CA PRO A 95 14.50 -7.81 -6.66
C PRO A 95 15.35 -7.97 -5.40
N ARG A 96 14.90 -7.36 -4.30
CA ARG A 96 15.53 -7.54 -2.99
C ARG A 96 15.34 -8.98 -2.54
N LEU A 97 16.44 -9.71 -2.39
CA LEU A 97 16.46 -10.89 -1.54
C LEU A 97 16.00 -10.45 -0.16
N THR A 98 14.77 -10.85 0.21
CA THR A 98 14.20 -10.65 1.54
C THR A 98 14.91 -11.58 2.49
N ARG A 99 16.17 -11.28 2.83
CA ARG A 99 16.77 -11.87 4.03
C ARG A 99 15.96 -11.35 5.20
N ASN A 100 15.14 -12.22 5.79
CA ASN A 100 14.42 -11.92 7.00
C ASN A 100 15.47 -11.54 8.06
N ARG A 101 15.50 -10.25 8.42
CA ARG A 101 16.44 -9.73 9.43
C ARG A 101 15.95 -10.02 10.84
N PHE A 102 14.68 -10.38 10.99
CA PHE A 102 14.14 -10.80 12.25
C PHE A 102 14.59 -12.23 12.50
N LYS A 103 15.41 -12.41 13.55
CA LYS A 103 15.57 -13.73 14.15
C LYS A 103 14.19 -14.14 14.66
N ALA A 104 13.75 -15.35 14.29
CA ALA A 104 12.56 -15.91 14.91
C ALA A 104 12.80 -15.93 16.43
N PRO A 105 11.84 -15.46 17.25
CA PRO A 105 11.99 -15.55 18.70
C PRO A 105 12.17 -17.03 19.08
N GLU A 106 12.98 -17.29 20.10
CA GLU A 106 13.10 -18.63 20.67
C GLU A 106 11.71 -19.10 21.12
N ARG A 107 11.33 -20.32 20.74
CA ARG A 107 10.04 -20.87 21.15
C ARG A 107 10.07 -21.04 22.67
N PRO A 108 9.13 -20.46 23.44
CA PRO A 108 9.10 -20.68 24.88
C PRO A 108 8.94 -22.18 25.15
N THR A 109 9.85 -22.74 25.93
CA THR A 109 9.73 -24.10 26.42
C THR A 109 8.55 -24.14 27.38
N LEU A 110 7.46 -24.79 26.99
CA LEU A 110 6.36 -25.07 27.91
C LEU A 110 6.87 -26.07 28.96
N VAL A 111 7.33 -25.56 30.09
CA VAL A 111 7.66 -26.40 31.25
C VAL A 111 6.33 -26.92 31.78
N ARG A 112 6.08 -28.23 31.59
CA ARG A 112 4.91 -28.91 32.17
C ARG A 112 5.00 -28.72 33.69
N ALA A 113 3.95 -28.18 34.30
CA ALA A 113 3.89 -28.02 35.75
C ALA A 113 4.14 -29.39 36.41
N PRO A 114 4.92 -29.47 37.50
CA PRO A 114 5.14 -30.73 38.19
C PRO A 114 3.79 -31.27 38.68
N GLU A 115 3.43 -32.46 38.19
CA GLU A 115 2.31 -33.26 38.68
C GLU A 115 2.67 -33.72 40.10
N GLY A 116 2.30 -32.92 41.11
CA GLY A 116 2.79 -33.16 42.47
C GLY A 116 2.01 -32.50 43.61
N LEU A 117 0.77 -32.06 43.38
CA LEU A 117 -0.15 -31.70 44.46
C LEU A 117 -1.44 -32.53 44.35
N ALA A 118 -1.26 -33.85 44.27
CA ALA A 118 -2.31 -34.80 44.59
C ALA A 118 -2.13 -35.23 46.06
N GLY A 119 -3.14 -34.97 46.89
CA GLY A 119 -3.28 -35.59 48.19
C GLY A 119 -2.93 -34.70 49.39
N VAL A 120 -3.88 -33.87 49.81
CA VAL A 120 -4.13 -33.72 51.25
C VAL A 120 -5.50 -34.32 51.51
N GLU A 121 -5.49 -35.61 51.81
CA GLU A 121 -6.59 -36.35 52.41
C GLU A 121 -6.44 -36.26 53.93
N ARG A 122 -7.59 -36.29 54.64
CA ARG A 122 -7.82 -36.41 56.11
C ARG A 122 -7.91 -35.09 56.88
N ALA A 123 -8.88 -34.89 57.77
CA ALA A 123 -9.86 -35.79 58.40
C ALA A 123 -11.21 -35.06 58.61
#